data_AF-A0A968MFW5-F1
#
_entry.id   AF-A0A968MFW5-F1
#
_cell.length_a   1.000
_cell.length_b   1.000
_cell.length_c   1.000
_cell.angle_alpha   90.00
_cell.angle_beta   90.00
_cell.angle_gamma   90.00
#
_symmetry.space_group_name_H-M   'P 1'
#
loop_
_entity.id
_entity.type
_entity.pdbx_description
1 polymer ?
#
loop_
_entity_poly.entity_id
_entity_poly.type
_entity_poly.pdbx_seq_one_letter_code
_entity_poly.pdbx_strand_id
1 'polypeptide(L)'
;MTTQETHNKHNNGGLGLRAITATGFVLIMLGGVFLGAYPFVFLFGLIAIISLWEFACIVFPKEDTFHRISCVILGILPYFFLALYHLNCPGTCQPAILFSSMIAIFTLFTSELYAKSAEPFRNVGMVLLGVVYIGLPFMLLNLVAFETGTYEYKTVLGLMLMVWTNDTASYLLGKRFGSTPIDGKNIA
;
A
#
# COMPACT_ATOMS: atom_id res chain seq x y z
N MET A 1 8.05 53.10 23.77
CA MET A 1 8.98 52.22 24.49
C MET A 1 8.16 51.08 25.07
N THR A 2 7.95 50.02 24.28
CA THR A 2 7.45 48.68 24.68
C THR A 2 7.49 47.77 23.45
N THR A 3 8.69 47.55 22.94
CA THR A 3 9.03 46.35 22.19
C THR A 3 9.35 45.24 23.21
N GLN A 4 8.99 43.99 22.89
CA GLN A 4 9.41 42.72 23.55
C GLN A 4 8.40 41.99 24.48
N GLU A 5 7.25 41.54 23.97
CA GLU A 5 6.56 40.37 24.57
C GLU A 5 6.03 39.37 23.53
N THR A 6 6.66 39.27 22.35
CA THR A 6 6.44 38.16 21.43
C THR A 6 7.62 37.19 21.49
N HIS A 7 7.86 36.59 22.65
CA HIS A 7 8.81 35.49 22.75
C HIS A 7 8.26 34.35 23.60
N ASN A 8 8.17 33.21 22.94
CA ASN A 8 8.29 31.87 23.50
C ASN A 8 7.03 31.20 24.08
N LYS A 9 6.18 30.70 23.18
CA LYS A 9 5.44 29.45 23.42
C LYS A 9 6.05 28.36 22.54
N HIS A 10 7.15 27.76 23.00
CA HIS A 10 7.68 26.53 22.42
C HIS A 10 6.60 25.44 22.58
N ASN A 11 5.91 25.14 21.48
CA ASN A 11 4.73 24.28 21.49
C ASN A 11 5.18 22.80 21.53
N ASN A 12 5.58 22.32 22.71
CA ASN A 12 6.00 20.93 22.97
C ASN A 12 4.93 19.90 22.61
N GLY A 13 3.67 20.31 22.47
CA GLY A 13 2.56 19.45 22.07
C GLY A 13 2.71 18.83 20.68
N GLY A 14 3.43 19.48 19.76
CA GLY A 14 3.59 18.96 18.40
C GLY A 14 4.57 17.78 18.30
N LEU A 15 5.70 17.86 19.01
CA LEU A 15 6.74 16.83 18.94
C LEU A 15 6.33 15.57 19.70
N GLY A 16 5.75 15.74 20.89
CA GLY A 16 5.23 14.64 21.69
C GLY A 16 4.10 13.88 20.98
N LEU A 17 3.15 14.61 20.37
CA LEU A 17 2.05 13.98 19.62
C LEU A 17 2.56 13.15 18.43
N ARG A 18 3.54 13.67 17.67
CA ARG A 18 4.16 12.94 16.55
C ARG A 18 4.86 11.66 17.01
N ALA A 19 5.55 11.70 18.14
CA ALA A 19 6.21 10.52 18.70
C ALA A 19 5.19 9.47 19.17
N ILE A 20 4.10 9.91 19.81
CA ILE A 20 3.02 9.02 20.28
C ILE A 20 2.32 8.35 19.11
N THR A 21 1.94 9.09 18.06
CA THR A 21 1.27 8.50 16.89
C THR A 21 2.19 7.53 16.14
N ALA A 22 3.47 7.86 15.99
CA ALA A 22 4.46 6.98 15.37
C ALA A 22 4.65 5.67 16.18
N THR A 23 4.74 5.78 17.51
CA THR A 23 4.87 4.61 18.39
C THR A 23 3.63 3.74 18.32
N GLY A 24 2.43 4.34 18.34
CA GLY A 24 1.17 3.63 18.20
C GLY A 24 1.06 2.87 16.87
N PHE A 25 1.49 3.50 15.77
CA PHE A 25 1.53 2.86 14.46
C PHE A 25 2.41 1.60 14.46
N VAL A 26 3.62 1.68 15.01
CA VAL A 26 4.54 0.53 15.11
C VAL A 26 3.91 -0.60 15.93
N LEU A 27 3.26 -0.27 17.05
CA LEU A 27 2.60 -1.28 17.90
C LEU A 27 1.44 -1.97 17.17
N ILE A 28 0.63 -1.24 16.41
CA ILE A 28 -0.46 -1.82 15.61
C ILE A 28 0.10 -2.74 14.52
N MET A 29 1.15 -2.31 13.82
CA MET A 29 1.81 -3.11 12.78
C MET A 29 2.38 -4.41 13.33
N LEU A 30 3.14 -4.32 14.43
CA LEU A 30 3.70 -5.50 15.10
C LEU A 30 2.58 -6.39 15.65
N GLY A 31 1.56 -5.82 16.28
CA GLY A 31 0.39 -6.55 16.78
C GLY A 31 -0.31 -7.33 15.68
N GLY A 32 -0.56 -6.71 14.52
CA GLY A 32 -1.16 -7.37 13.36
C GLY A 32 -0.35 -8.57 12.86
N VAL A 33 0.98 -8.48 12.90
CA VAL A 33 1.87 -9.56 12.49
C VAL A 33 1.97 -10.67 13.55
N PHE A 34 2.03 -10.34 14.83
CA PHE A 34 2.20 -11.32 15.92
C PHE A 34 0.92 -12.06 16.32
N LEU A 35 -0.26 -11.46 16.16
CA LEU A 35 -1.53 -12.03 16.62
C LEU A 35 -2.08 -13.15 15.71
N GLY A 36 -1.40 -13.45 14.60
CA GLY A 36 -1.71 -14.58 13.70
C GLY A 36 -2.25 -14.19 12.33
N ALA A 37 -2.75 -15.19 11.61
CA ALA A 37 -3.16 -15.06 10.20
C ALA A 37 -4.30 -14.06 9.97
N TYR A 38 -5.39 -14.16 10.74
CA TYR A 38 -6.56 -13.29 10.60
C TYR A 38 -6.26 -11.80 10.81
N PRO A 39 -5.63 -11.37 11.93
CA PRO A 39 -5.31 -9.97 12.15
C PRO A 39 -4.31 -9.43 11.14
N PHE A 40 -3.35 -10.24 10.69
CA PHE A 40 -2.42 -9.88 9.62
C PHE A 40 -3.17 -9.59 8.31
N VAL A 41 -3.99 -10.53 7.85
CA VAL A 41 -4.78 -10.39 6.61
C VAL A 41 -5.71 -9.17 6.68
N PHE A 42 -6.35 -8.96 7.83
CA PHE A 42 -7.25 -7.82 8.02
C PHE A 42 -6.49 -6.49 7.98
N LEU A 43 -5.40 -6.37 8.74
CA LEU A 43 -4.63 -5.13 8.83
C LEU A 43 -4.04 -4.73 7.48
N PHE A 44 -3.31 -5.64 6.83
CA PHE A 44 -2.68 -5.34 5.54
C PHE A 44 -3.70 -5.17 4.41
N GLY A 45 -4.86 -5.84 4.50
CA GLY A 45 -5.96 -5.63 3.57
C GLY A 45 -6.58 -4.23 3.71
N LEU A 46 -6.76 -3.75 4.93
CA LEU A 46 -7.25 -2.40 5.21
C LEU A 46 -6.25 -1.34 4.70
N ILE A 47 -4.96 -1.54 4.95
CA ILE A 47 -3.91 -0.66 4.43
C ILE A 47 -3.93 -0.64 2.90
N ALA A 48 -4.03 -1.81 2.24
CA ALA A 48 -4.09 -1.89 0.79
C ALA A 48 -5.30 -1.14 0.20
N ILE A 49 -6.48 -1.26 0.82
CA ILE A 49 -7.69 -0.54 0.39
C ILE A 49 -7.49 0.98 0.52
N ILE A 50 -6.95 1.45 1.64
CA ILE A 50 -6.69 2.87 1.85
C ILE A 50 -5.66 3.39 0.84
N SER A 51 -4.56 2.66 0.63
CA SER A 51 -3.53 3.04 -0.35
C SER A 51 -4.08 3.07 -1.78
N LEU A 52 -4.89 2.09 -2.17
CA LEU A 52 -5.56 2.08 -3.48
C LEU A 52 -6.53 3.26 -3.63
N TRP A 53 -7.27 3.60 -2.57
CA TRP A 53 -8.20 4.72 -2.58
C TRP A 53 -7.47 6.07 -2.69
N GLU A 54 -6.37 6.26 -1.96
CA GLU A 54 -5.54 7.45 -2.06
C GLU A 54 -4.93 7.60 -3.45
N PHE A 55 -4.37 6.51 -3.99
CA PHE A 55 -3.86 6.48 -5.35
C PHE A 55 -4.93 6.85 -6.38
N ALA A 56 -6.11 6.24 -6.29
CA ALA A 56 -7.24 6.55 -7.17
C ALA A 56 -7.67 8.02 -7.06
N CYS A 57 -7.64 8.59 -5.86
CA CYS A 57 -7.98 10.00 -5.65
C CYS A 57 -6.97 10.98 -6.25
N ILE A 58 -5.70 10.59 -6.33
CA ILE A 58 -4.63 11.39 -6.94
C ILE A 58 -4.74 11.35 -8.47
N VAL A 59 -5.01 10.17 -9.01
CA VAL A 59 -4.89 9.90 -10.45
C VAL A 59 -6.14 10.28 -11.23
N PHE A 60 -7.32 10.08 -10.64
CA PHE A 60 -8.60 10.36 -11.28
C PHE A 60 -9.22 11.65 -10.74
N PRO A 61 -9.89 12.47 -11.59
CA PRO A 61 -10.69 13.59 -11.14
C PRO A 61 -11.77 13.17 -10.13
N LYS A 62 -12.27 14.12 -9.31
CA LYS A 62 -13.31 13.82 -8.31
C LYS A 62 -14.64 13.36 -8.92
N GLU A 63 -14.96 13.84 -10.10
CA GLU A 63 -16.18 13.50 -10.84
C GLU A 63 -16.16 12.06 -11.35
N ASP A 64 -14.95 11.52 -11.56
CA ASP A 64 -14.74 10.19 -12.12
C ASP A 64 -14.74 9.10 -11.02
N THR A 65 -15.92 8.90 -10.43
CA THR A 65 -16.09 7.94 -9.34
C THR A 65 -16.01 6.49 -9.84
N PHE A 66 -16.39 6.22 -11.09
CA PHE A 66 -16.38 4.88 -11.67
C PHE A 66 -14.96 4.30 -11.73
N HIS A 67 -13.99 5.04 -12.29
CA HIS A 67 -12.61 4.53 -12.37
C HIS A 67 -11.95 4.44 -11.00
N ARG A 68 -12.29 5.34 -10.07
CA ARG A 68 -11.80 5.28 -8.69
C ARG A 68 -12.22 3.97 -8.00
N ILE A 69 -13.51 3.65 -8.06
CA ILE A 69 -14.05 2.44 -7.47
C ILE A 69 -13.50 1.20 -8.19
N SER A 70 -13.46 1.21 -9.52
CA SER A 70 -12.89 0.11 -10.32
C SER A 70 -11.43 -0.14 -9.97
N CYS A 71 -10.63 0.92 -9.75
CA CYS A 71 -9.24 0.81 -9.33
C CYS A 71 -9.09 0.11 -7.98
N VAL A 72 -9.93 0.46 -6.98
CA VAL A 72 -9.87 -0.17 -5.67
C VAL A 72 -10.34 -1.61 -5.73
N ILE A 73 -11.48 -1.89 -6.40
CA ILE A 73 -12.03 -3.24 -6.52
C ILE A 73 -11.04 -4.17 -7.21
N LEU A 74 -10.51 -3.76 -8.37
CA LEU A 74 -9.59 -4.61 -9.13
C LEU A 74 -8.23 -4.74 -8.46
N GLY A 75 -7.75 -3.71 -7.76
CA GLY A 75 -6.51 -3.77 -7.01
C GLY A 75 -6.59 -4.71 -5.80
N ILE A 76 -7.71 -4.72 -5.07
CA ILE A 76 -7.86 -5.53 -3.85
C ILE A 76 -8.28 -6.99 -4.13
N LEU A 77 -8.95 -7.23 -5.26
CA LEU A 77 -9.52 -8.53 -5.60
C LEU A 77 -8.49 -9.68 -5.58
N PRO A 78 -7.28 -9.56 -6.17
CA PRO A 78 -6.26 -10.61 -6.08
C PRO A 78 -5.80 -10.89 -4.64
N TYR A 79 -5.63 -9.84 -3.84
CA TYR A 79 -5.27 -9.97 -2.42
C TYR A 79 -6.36 -10.71 -1.64
N PHE A 80 -7.61 -10.31 -1.82
CA PHE A 80 -8.75 -10.89 -1.09
C PHE A 80 -8.95 -12.36 -1.43
N PHE A 81 -8.89 -12.73 -2.71
CA PHE A 81 -9.03 -14.13 -3.10
C PHE A 81 -7.90 -15.00 -2.56
N LEU A 82 -6.65 -14.52 -2.61
CA LEU A 82 -5.52 -15.26 -2.04
C LEU A 82 -5.65 -15.42 -0.52
N ALA A 83 -6.08 -14.37 0.17
CA ALA A 83 -6.35 -14.43 1.60
C ALA A 83 -7.45 -15.45 1.95
N LEU A 84 -8.55 -15.50 1.19
CA LEU A 84 -9.60 -16.50 1.39
C LEU A 84 -9.10 -17.93 1.15
N TYR A 85 -8.24 -18.12 0.14
CA TYR A 85 -7.60 -19.40 -0.13
C TYR A 85 -6.83 -19.91 1.08
N HIS A 86 -5.96 -19.06 1.65
CA HIS A 86 -5.13 -19.45 2.79
C HIS A 86 -5.91 -19.60 4.11
N LEU A 87 -7.04 -18.90 4.28
CA LEU A 87 -7.78 -18.92 5.55
C LEU A 87 -8.86 -20.00 5.64
N ASN A 88 -9.54 -20.38 4.55
CA ASN A 88 -10.77 -21.19 4.65
C ASN A 88 -11.07 -22.14 3.48
N CYS A 89 -10.26 -22.19 2.41
CA CYS A 89 -10.58 -23.04 1.25
C CYS A 89 -9.68 -24.28 1.15
N PRO A 90 -10.25 -25.49 1.03
CA PRO A 90 -9.51 -26.67 0.60
C PRO A 90 -8.85 -26.43 -0.77
N GLY A 91 -7.70 -27.06 -1.02
CA GLY A 91 -6.78 -26.81 -2.16
C GLY A 91 -7.35 -26.93 -3.58
N THR A 92 -8.65 -27.15 -3.76
CA THR A 92 -9.35 -27.19 -5.05
C THR A 92 -9.75 -25.80 -5.59
N CYS A 93 -9.67 -24.73 -4.79
CA CYS A 93 -10.08 -23.38 -5.20
C CYS A 93 -8.98 -22.55 -5.92
N GLN A 94 -7.75 -23.04 -5.97
CA GLN A 94 -6.58 -22.32 -6.49
C GLN A 94 -6.69 -21.92 -7.99
N PRO A 95 -7.18 -22.79 -8.90
CA PRO A 95 -7.35 -22.41 -10.31
C PRO A 95 -8.45 -21.35 -10.50
N ALA A 96 -9.54 -21.43 -9.73
CA ALA A 96 -10.68 -20.53 -9.85
C ALA A 96 -10.34 -19.08 -9.48
N ILE A 97 -9.43 -18.90 -8.52
CA ILE A 97 -8.96 -17.58 -8.06
C ILE A 97 -8.10 -16.89 -9.13
N LEU A 98 -7.15 -17.63 -9.71
CA LEU A 98 -6.34 -17.14 -10.82
C LEU A 98 -7.20 -16.84 -12.04
N PHE A 99 -8.19 -17.69 -12.32
CA PHE A 99 -9.12 -17.46 -13.43
C PHE A 99 -10.01 -16.22 -13.19
N SER A 100 -10.51 -16.03 -11.97
CA SER A 100 -11.36 -14.89 -11.61
C SER A 100 -10.60 -13.56 -11.71
N SER A 101 -9.34 -13.52 -11.25
CA SER A 101 -8.49 -12.32 -11.37
C SER A 101 -8.14 -12.00 -12.83
N MET A 102 -7.89 -13.00 -13.67
CA MET A 102 -7.71 -12.79 -15.12
C MET A 102 -8.97 -12.22 -15.77
N ILE A 103 -10.14 -12.80 -15.49
CA ILE A 103 -11.43 -12.32 -16.02
C ILE A 103 -11.68 -10.87 -15.59
N ALA A 104 -11.40 -10.52 -14.34
CA ALA A 104 -11.59 -9.18 -13.82
C ALA A 104 -10.78 -8.13 -14.61
N ILE A 105 -9.53 -8.46 -14.99
CA ILE A 105 -8.71 -7.59 -15.84
C ILE A 105 -9.31 -7.44 -17.24
N PHE A 106 -9.74 -8.54 -17.88
CA PHE A 106 -10.37 -8.48 -19.20
C PHE A 106 -11.71 -7.73 -19.20
N THR A 107 -12.49 -7.81 -18.12
CA THR A 107 -13.73 -7.04 -17.99
C THR A 107 -13.47 -5.54 -17.93
N LEU A 108 -12.35 -5.09 -17.35
CA LEU A 108 -11.98 -3.67 -17.35
C LEU A 108 -11.63 -3.16 -18.75
N PHE A 109 -10.85 -3.91 -19.53
CA PHE A 109 -10.57 -3.54 -20.92
C PHE A 109 -11.85 -3.47 -21.75
N THR A 110 -12.77 -4.40 -21.50
CA THR A 110 -14.05 -4.46 -22.20
C THR A 110 -14.95 -3.29 -21.80
N SER A 111 -15.09 -2.98 -20.51
CA SER A 111 -15.92 -1.86 -20.04
C SER A 111 -15.42 -0.53 -20.58
N GLU A 112 -14.10 -0.33 -20.65
CA GLU A 112 -13.54 0.92 -21.18
C GLU A 112 -13.77 1.05 -22.69
N LEU A 113 -13.69 -0.06 -23.43
CA LEU A 113 -13.94 -0.08 -24.88
C LEU A 113 -15.37 0.35 -25.23
N TYR A 114 -16.34 0.06 -24.35
CA TYR A 114 -17.73 0.47 -24.53
C TYR A 114 -18.09 1.82 -23.86
N ALA A 115 -17.28 2.31 -22.91
CA ALA A 115 -17.57 3.50 -22.12
C ALA A 115 -17.50 4.83 -22.91
N LYS A 116 -16.97 4.84 -24.15
CA LYS A 116 -16.73 6.08 -24.94
C LYS A 116 -16.04 7.18 -24.12
N SER A 117 -15.12 6.78 -23.23
CA SER A 117 -14.34 7.71 -22.42
C SER A 117 -13.53 8.65 -23.32
N ALA A 118 -13.27 9.87 -22.84
CA ALA A 118 -12.44 10.83 -23.57
C ALA A 118 -11.00 10.33 -23.73
N GLU A 119 -10.48 9.60 -22.74
CA GLU A 119 -9.10 9.08 -22.72
C GLU A 119 -9.04 7.62 -22.17
N PRO A 120 -9.58 6.63 -22.92
CA PRO A 120 -9.78 5.27 -22.42
C PRO A 120 -8.47 4.56 -22.08
N PHE A 121 -7.43 4.73 -22.90
CA PHE A 121 -6.13 4.11 -22.66
C PHE A 121 -5.44 4.63 -21.39
N ARG A 122 -5.58 5.94 -21.12
CA ARG A 122 -5.03 6.56 -19.91
C ARG A 122 -5.73 5.99 -18.68
N ASN A 123 -7.06 5.92 -18.69
CA ASN A 123 -7.84 5.41 -17.58
C ASN A 123 -7.51 3.97 -17.25
N VAL A 124 -7.47 3.10 -18.26
CA VAL A 124 -7.09 1.69 -18.11
C VAL A 124 -5.66 1.56 -17.60
N GLY A 125 -4.71 2.32 -18.18
CA GLY A 125 -3.32 2.31 -17.75
C GLY A 125 -3.15 2.70 -16.29
N MET A 126 -3.91 3.70 -15.84
CA MET A 126 -3.91 4.15 -14.46
C MET A 126 -4.52 3.14 -13.48
N VAL A 127 -5.63 2.48 -13.85
CA VAL A 127 -6.18 1.40 -13.03
C VAL A 127 -5.20 0.23 -12.94
N LEU A 128 -4.63 -0.19 -14.06
CA LEU A 128 -3.62 -1.26 -14.09
C LEU A 128 -2.39 -0.90 -13.27
N LEU A 129 -1.98 0.38 -13.29
CA LEU A 129 -0.90 0.85 -12.43
C LEU A 129 -1.26 0.68 -10.95
N GLY A 130 -2.48 1.00 -10.53
CA GLY A 130 -2.94 0.73 -9.16
C GLY A 130 -2.89 -0.76 -8.79
N VAL A 131 -3.32 -1.63 -9.72
CA VAL A 131 -3.25 -3.09 -9.54
C VAL A 131 -1.81 -3.57 -9.40
N VAL A 132 -0.91 -3.17 -10.30
CA VAL A 132 0.48 -3.67 -10.35
C VAL A 132 1.35 -3.02 -9.27
N TYR A 133 1.15 -1.74 -8.98
CA TYR A 133 2.01 -0.98 -8.05
C TYR A 133 1.58 -1.15 -6.59
N ILE A 134 0.30 -1.39 -6.31
CA ILE A 134 -0.22 -1.51 -4.94
C ILE A 134 -0.79 -2.91 -4.72
N GLY A 135 -1.79 -3.30 -5.50
CA GLY A 135 -2.48 -4.58 -5.32
C GLY A 135 -1.53 -5.80 -5.33
N LEU A 136 -0.64 -5.85 -6.32
CA LEU A 136 0.29 -6.95 -6.54
C LEU A 136 1.33 -7.08 -5.40
N PRO A 137 2.04 -6.01 -4.95
CA PRO A 137 2.91 -6.11 -3.78
C PRO A 137 2.21 -6.60 -2.50
N PHE A 138 1.01 -6.13 -2.20
CA PHE A 138 0.25 -6.61 -1.04
C PHE A 138 -0.19 -8.07 -1.20
N MET A 139 -0.56 -8.49 -2.40
CA MET A 139 -0.84 -9.89 -2.71
C MET A 139 0.41 -10.77 -2.51
N LEU A 140 1.57 -10.32 -2.99
CA LEU A 140 2.83 -11.04 -2.80
C LEU A 140 3.23 -11.11 -1.32
N LEU A 141 3.00 -10.05 -0.55
CA LEU A 141 3.22 -10.07 0.89
C LEU A 141 2.36 -11.16 1.57
N ASN A 142 1.11 -11.33 1.14
CA ASN A 142 0.25 -12.41 1.61
C ASN A 142 0.85 -13.78 1.23
N LEU A 143 1.28 -13.96 -0.02
CA LEU A 143 1.92 -15.19 -0.48
C LEU A 143 3.15 -15.57 0.37
N VAL A 144 4.01 -14.60 0.67
CA VAL A 144 5.20 -14.81 1.51
C VAL A 144 4.81 -15.18 2.95
N ALA A 145 3.72 -14.60 3.48
CA ALA A 145 3.25 -14.91 4.82
C ALA A 145 2.75 -16.36 4.98
N PHE A 146 2.30 -17.00 3.90
CA PHE A 146 1.76 -18.36 3.88
C PHE A 146 2.57 -19.34 3.02
N GLU A 147 3.86 -19.05 2.78
CA GLU A 147 4.74 -19.84 1.90
C GLU A 147 4.73 -21.35 2.23
N THR A 148 4.75 -21.70 3.51
CA THR A 148 4.76 -23.10 3.98
C THR A 148 3.36 -23.72 4.12
N GLY A 149 2.32 -23.04 3.63
CA GLY A 149 0.90 -23.41 3.80
C GLY A 149 0.33 -23.02 5.17
N THR A 150 1.16 -22.57 6.10
CA THR A 150 0.79 -22.03 7.41
C THR A 150 1.32 -20.61 7.55
N TYR A 151 0.62 -19.78 8.32
CA TYR A 151 1.06 -18.41 8.58
C TYR A 151 2.37 -18.38 9.38
N GLU A 152 3.43 -17.84 8.78
CA GLU A 152 4.74 -17.67 9.42
C GLU A 152 5.08 -16.18 9.57
N TYR A 153 4.86 -15.66 10.78
CA TYR A 153 5.08 -14.25 11.08
C TYR A 153 6.56 -13.82 10.95
N LYS A 154 7.52 -14.77 11.09
CA LYS A 154 8.95 -14.45 11.07
C LYS A 154 9.41 -13.93 9.72
N THR A 155 8.91 -14.51 8.63
CA THR A 155 9.27 -14.10 7.26
C THR A 155 8.79 -12.70 6.96
N VAL A 156 7.52 -12.40 7.30
CA VAL A 156 6.92 -11.07 7.16
C VAL A 156 7.66 -10.03 8.03
N LEU A 157 7.95 -10.38 9.28
CA LEU A 157 8.67 -9.50 10.20
C LEU A 157 10.09 -9.19 9.69
N GLY A 158 10.79 -10.21 9.18
CA GLY A 158 12.12 -10.03 8.58
C GLY A 158 12.09 -9.07 7.39
N LEU A 159 11.10 -9.20 6.51
CA LEU A 159 10.91 -8.29 5.38
C LEU A 159 10.62 -6.86 5.85
N MET A 160 9.74 -6.69 6.85
CA MET A 160 9.42 -5.37 7.41
C MET A 160 10.63 -4.71 8.04
N LEU A 161 11.41 -5.44 8.85
CA LEU A 161 12.63 -4.93 9.45
C LEU A 161 13.68 -4.58 8.41
N MET A 162 13.80 -5.36 7.32
CA MET A 162 14.71 -5.05 6.22
C MET A 162 14.34 -3.73 5.55
N VAL A 163 13.06 -3.50 5.24
CA VAL A 163 12.59 -2.23 4.65
C VAL A 163 12.82 -1.06 5.60
N TRP A 164 12.43 -1.18 6.87
CA TRP A 164 12.59 -0.10 7.84
C TRP A 164 14.07 0.23 8.12
N THR A 165 14.91 -0.81 8.17
CA THR A 165 16.35 -0.63 8.35
C THR A 165 16.96 0.00 7.10
N ASN A 166 16.54 -0.40 5.90
CA ASN A 166 16.99 0.21 4.64
C ASN A 166 16.63 1.70 4.57
N ASP A 167 15.41 2.07 4.95
CA ASP A 167 14.96 3.47 4.97
C ASP A 167 15.79 4.30 5.97
N THR A 168 16.06 3.75 7.15
CA THR A 168 16.90 4.42 8.17
C THR A 168 18.37 4.49 7.73
N ALA A 169 18.91 3.41 7.17
CA ALA A 169 20.30 3.32 6.74
C ALA A 169 20.59 4.25 5.56
N SER A 170 19.69 4.33 4.58
CA SER A 170 19.82 5.23 3.43
C SER A 170 19.91 6.70 3.87
N TYR A 171 19.11 7.11 4.86
CA TYR A 171 19.18 8.45 5.43
C TYR A 171 20.49 8.70 6.19
N LEU A 172 20.89 7.78 7.08
CA LEU A 172 22.11 7.94 7.89
C LEU A 172 23.38 7.92 7.05
N LEU A 173 23.48 6.98 6.11
CA LEU A 173 24.61 6.88 5.19
C LEU A 173 24.61 8.04 4.18
N GLY A 174 23.44 8.42 3.66
CA GLY A 174 23.30 9.60 2.79
C GLY A 174 23.73 10.88 3.49
N LYS A 175 23.39 11.07 4.78
CA LYS A 175 23.84 12.23 5.55
C LYS A 175 25.36 12.24 5.80
N ARG A 176 25.96 11.07 6.02
CA ARG A 176 27.38 10.96 6.41
C ARG A 176 28.34 10.89 5.21
N PHE A 177 27.89 10.31 4.10
CA PHE A 177 28.73 10.03 2.92
C PHE A 177 28.15 10.58 1.60
N GLY A 178 26.91 11.06 1.59
CA GLY A 178 26.26 11.57 0.37
C GLY A 178 26.91 12.86 -0.11
N SER A 179 27.66 12.75 -1.22
CA SER A 179 28.32 13.89 -1.88
C SER A 179 27.82 14.12 -3.31
N THR A 180 27.05 13.18 -3.86
CA THR A 180 26.52 13.24 -5.24
C THR A 180 25.01 13.03 -5.23
N PRO A 181 24.22 14.08 -5.50
CA PRO A 181 22.79 13.93 -5.73
C PRO A 181 22.56 13.05 -6.97
N ILE A 182 21.71 12.04 -6.84
CA ILE A 182 21.25 11.20 -7.96
C ILE A 182 19.93 11.70 -8.54
N ASP A 183 19.32 12.70 -7.92
CA ASP A 183 18.13 13.35 -8.46
C ASP A 183 18.57 14.31 -9.57
N GLY A 184 17.95 14.19 -10.75
CA GLY A 184 18.32 14.86 -12.00
C GLY A 184 18.06 16.37 -12.02
N LYS A 185 18.04 17.00 -10.86
CA LYS A 185 17.95 18.44 -10.69
C LYS A 185 19.30 19.06 -11.03
N ASN A 186 19.57 19.18 -12.33
CA ASN A 186 20.48 20.20 -12.81
C ASN A 186 19.94 21.53 -12.32
N ILE A 187 20.65 22.08 -11.34
CA ILE A 187 20.54 23.44 -10.84
C ILE A 187 20.75 24.34 -12.06
N ALA A 188 19.67 24.94 -12.55
CA ALA A 188 19.75 26.08 -13.46
C ALA A 188 20.29 27.30 -12.73
#